data_AF-A0A2G9UJ84-F1
#
_entry.id   AF-A0A2G9UJ84-F1
#
_cell.length_a   1.000
_cell.length_b   1.000
_cell.length_c   1.000
_cell.angle_alpha   90.00
_cell.angle_beta   90.00
_cell.angle_gamma   90.00
#
_symmetry.space_group_name_H-M   'P 1'
#
loop_
_entity.id
_entity.type
_entity.pdbx_description
1 polymer ?
#
loop_
_entity_poly.entity_id
_entity_poly.type
_entity_poly.pdbx_seq_one_letter_code
_entity_poly.pdbx_strand_id
1 'polypeptide(L)'
;MSLIHTTTDADAIAFEEHRKQYLEIFKSLRFDPAHYMCLENVGTIKVKVKCDRGTADPNCTVTVHYRQEIEIAIVDNDIYEEDEQFLVRLSQVRAHSPSQFTPIPVRLGAASTATVLIVDDDHAGAFGFTSEKFKVVESAGEFVAEVIRTRGARGEVSIPYKTVDGLAKAGADYEHQEGMLRFEDEQIKAEIRVPIVNDDEYEKSEEFFIELGEPVWHREIEDGDEGLEGRPVLSLSRCKVVITEDKEFKNFVDRMLTNANTSIMVGTSSWKQQFNEAITIEEDDDGKITLKEKIMHYVSLPWKLLFALIPPTDYYNGWLCFFFAIVMIGLLTAVIGDLASHFGCTVGMKDAVTAISLVAMGTSVPGKNSLLNYVTSSLTIW
;
A
#
# COMPACT_ATOMS: atom_id res chain seq x y z
N MET A 1 51.07 -2.13 -65.56
CA MET A 1 50.04 -2.26 -66.62
C MET A 1 49.57 -3.71 -66.59
N SER A 2 48.33 -4.07 -66.28
CA SER A 2 47.00 -3.47 -66.46
C SER A 2 46.15 -3.76 -65.19
N LEU A 3 45.43 -2.81 -64.58
CA LEU A 3 44.17 -2.18 -65.02
C LEU A 3 43.08 -3.21 -65.35
N ILE A 4 42.47 -3.81 -64.34
CA ILE A 4 41.17 -4.50 -64.46
C ILE A 4 40.24 -4.00 -63.33
N HIS A 5 39.54 -2.93 -63.67
CA HIS A 5 38.14 -2.62 -63.34
C HIS A 5 37.62 -2.90 -61.91
N THR A 6 37.81 -1.94 -61.02
CA THR A 6 36.98 -1.66 -59.82
C THR A 6 35.71 -0.84 -60.17
N THR A 7 35.22 -0.94 -61.41
CA THR A 7 34.27 0.04 -61.97
C THR A 7 32.81 -0.37 -61.76
N THR A 8 32.53 -1.66 -61.57
CA THR A 8 31.16 -2.17 -61.39
C THR A 8 30.51 -1.75 -60.07
N ASP A 9 31.26 -1.65 -58.97
CA ASP A 9 30.71 -1.18 -57.67
C ASP A 9 30.58 0.34 -57.63
N ALA A 10 31.53 1.08 -58.22
CA ALA A 10 31.46 2.54 -58.30
C ALA A 10 30.29 3.00 -59.18
N ASP A 11 30.05 2.31 -60.30
CA ASP A 11 28.91 2.58 -61.19
C ASP A 11 27.58 2.18 -60.56
N ALA A 12 27.53 1.10 -59.77
CA ALA A 12 26.33 0.70 -59.03
C ALA A 12 25.99 1.67 -57.89
N ILE A 13 26.98 2.10 -57.11
CA ILE A 13 26.82 3.12 -56.06
C ILE A 13 26.44 4.46 -56.68
N ALA A 14 27.11 4.88 -57.77
CA ALA A 14 26.77 6.12 -58.48
C ALA A 14 25.38 6.05 -59.12
N PHE A 15 24.95 4.90 -59.64
CA PHE A 15 23.59 4.68 -60.14
C PHE A 15 22.57 4.73 -59.00
N GLU A 16 22.89 4.18 -57.83
CA GLU A 16 21.99 4.18 -56.67
C GLU A 16 21.93 5.55 -55.98
N GLU A 17 23.02 6.32 -55.98
CA GLU A 17 23.07 7.73 -55.59
C GLU A 17 22.31 8.61 -56.59
N HIS A 18 22.54 8.45 -57.90
CA HIS A 18 21.76 9.13 -58.93
C HIS A 18 20.28 8.75 -58.84
N ARG A 19 19.96 7.48 -58.52
CA ARG A 19 18.59 7.02 -58.28
C ARG A 19 18.01 7.70 -57.06
N LYS A 20 18.71 7.75 -55.93
CA LYS A 20 18.27 8.48 -54.72
C LYS A 20 18.06 9.97 -55.00
N GLN A 21 18.97 10.61 -55.71
CA GLN A 21 18.89 12.01 -56.11
C GLN A 21 17.72 12.26 -57.09
N TYR A 22 17.48 11.36 -58.04
CA TYR A 22 16.27 11.37 -58.88
C TYR A 22 14.99 11.12 -58.08
N LEU A 23 15.03 10.24 -57.08
CA LEU A 23 13.88 9.98 -56.22
C LEU A 23 13.57 11.22 -55.34
N GLU A 24 14.55 12.05 -54.96
CA GLU A 24 14.32 13.32 -54.25
C GLU A 24 13.70 14.43 -55.13
N ILE A 25 13.81 14.31 -56.45
CA ILE A 25 13.25 15.28 -57.41
C ILE A 25 11.73 15.11 -57.60
N PHE A 26 11.16 13.94 -57.29
CA PHE A 26 9.73 13.68 -57.53
C PHE A 26 8.83 14.05 -56.34
N LYS A 27 7.72 14.73 -56.64
CA LYS A 27 6.62 14.88 -55.69
C LYS A 27 6.02 13.51 -55.40
N SER A 28 5.82 13.19 -54.12
CA SER A 28 5.18 11.94 -53.72
C SER A 28 3.93 12.20 -52.89
N LEU A 29 2.85 11.48 -53.20
CA LEU A 29 1.59 11.54 -52.47
C LEU A 29 1.42 10.26 -51.64
N ARG A 30 1.16 10.40 -50.34
CA ARG A 30 0.96 9.27 -49.42
C ARG A 30 -0.02 9.63 -48.30
N PHE A 31 -0.53 8.62 -47.61
CA PHE A 31 -1.22 8.81 -46.33
C PHE A 31 -0.24 9.08 -45.18
N ASP A 32 -0.67 9.85 -44.19
CA ASP A 32 0.09 10.17 -42.96
C ASP A 32 -0.87 10.38 -41.77
N PRO A 33 -1.06 9.38 -40.87
CA PRO A 33 -0.44 8.05 -40.85
C PRO A 33 -1.00 7.10 -41.92
N ALA A 34 -0.39 5.91 -42.07
CA ALA A 34 -0.85 4.83 -42.97
C ALA A 34 -1.88 3.89 -42.32
N HIS A 35 -2.01 3.94 -41.00
CA HIS A 35 -2.97 3.13 -40.24
C HIS A 35 -3.83 4.08 -39.40
N TYR A 36 -5.13 3.84 -39.41
CA TYR A 36 -6.12 4.57 -38.64
C TYR A 36 -6.96 3.57 -37.84
N MET A 37 -7.41 4.00 -36.67
CA MET A 37 -8.32 3.24 -35.81
C MET A 37 -9.41 4.20 -35.35
N CYS A 38 -10.66 3.77 -35.44
CA CYS A 38 -11.82 4.52 -34.97
C CYS A 38 -12.86 3.59 -34.34
N LEU A 39 -13.67 4.14 -33.46
CA LEU A 39 -14.89 3.48 -33.00
C LEU A 39 -15.95 3.56 -34.10
N GLU A 40 -16.88 2.61 -34.11
CA GLU A 40 -17.99 2.57 -35.05
C GLU A 40 -18.87 3.84 -34.95
N ASN A 41 -19.22 4.22 -33.71
CA ASN A 41 -20.03 5.40 -33.40
C ASN A 41 -19.37 6.77 -33.67
N VAL A 42 -18.15 6.83 -34.24
CA VAL A 42 -17.46 8.10 -34.55
C VAL A 42 -18.18 8.92 -35.62
N GLY A 43 -19.03 8.27 -36.43
CA GLY A 43 -19.78 8.83 -37.55
C GLY A 43 -18.93 9.21 -38.76
N THR A 44 -17.83 9.94 -38.58
CA THR A 44 -16.87 10.25 -39.68
C THR A 44 -15.41 10.20 -39.23
N ILE A 45 -14.57 9.55 -40.04
CA ILE A 45 -13.12 9.55 -39.88
C ILE A 45 -12.45 10.44 -40.93
N LYS A 46 -11.44 11.20 -40.50
CA LYS A 46 -10.62 12.07 -41.36
C LYS A 46 -9.29 11.42 -41.69
N VAL A 47 -9.14 10.98 -42.93
CA VAL A 47 -7.90 10.39 -43.44
C VAL A 47 -7.04 11.48 -44.09
N LYS A 48 -5.81 11.64 -43.61
CA LYS A 48 -4.90 12.71 -44.05
C LYS A 48 -3.98 12.23 -45.17
N VAL A 49 -3.89 13.04 -46.22
CA VAL A 49 -3.00 12.82 -47.35
C VAL A 49 -1.92 13.89 -47.34
N LYS A 50 -0.66 13.45 -47.35
CA LYS A 50 0.52 14.30 -47.40
C LYS A 50 1.16 14.25 -48.77
N CYS A 51 1.40 15.43 -49.34
CA CYS A 51 2.22 15.59 -50.54
C CYS A 51 3.61 16.08 -50.12
N ASP A 52 4.63 15.24 -50.30
CA ASP A 52 6.01 15.69 -50.20
C ASP A 52 6.40 16.40 -51.50
N ARG A 53 6.89 17.63 -51.37
CA ARG A 53 7.22 18.51 -52.50
C ARG A 53 8.61 18.24 -53.11
N GLY A 54 9.41 17.35 -52.52
CA GLY A 54 10.79 17.10 -52.96
C GLY A 54 11.64 18.38 -52.94
N THR A 55 12.61 18.50 -53.85
CA THR A 55 13.47 19.68 -54.07
C THR A 55 12.85 20.75 -54.99
N ALA A 56 11.54 20.97 -54.92
CA ALA A 56 10.89 22.02 -55.71
C ALA A 56 11.22 23.43 -55.15
N ASP A 57 11.57 24.35 -56.05
CA ASP A 57 11.92 25.75 -55.80
C ASP A 57 10.92 26.43 -54.84
N PRO A 58 11.36 27.11 -53.75
CA PRO A 58 10.47 27.72 -52.75
C PRO A 58 9.46 28.74 -53.30
N ASN A 59 9.67 29.24 -54.52
CA ASN A 59 8.74 30.15 -55.21
C ASN A 59 7.67 29.44 -56.07
N CYS A 60 7.65 28.11 -56.12
CA CYS A 60 6.63 27.37 -56.87
C CYS A 60 5.35 27.21 -56.04
N THR A 61 4.30 27.96 -56.39
CA THR A 61 2.98 27.84 -55.76
C THR A 61 2.35 26.51 -56.18
N VAL A 62 2.52 25.47 -55.37
CA VAL A 62 1.85 24.18 -55.63
C VAL A 62 0.39 24.29 -55.18
N THR A 63 -0.48 24.82 -56.03
CA THR A 63 -1.94 24.68 -55.90
C THR A 63 -2.33 23.26 -56.30
N VAL A 64 -2.21 22.34 -55.36
CA VAL A 64 -2.84 21.03 -55.52
C VAL A 64 -4.30 21.21 -55.09
N HIS A 65 -5.25 21.13 -56.03
CA HIS A 65 -6.66 20.90 -55.72
C HIS A 65 -6.84 19.44 -55.26
N TYR A 66 -6.29 19.12 -54.08
CA TYR A 66 -6.59 17.88 -53.37
C TYR A 66 -7.14 18.29 -52.01
N ARG A 67 -8.22 17.65 -51.58
CA ARG A 67 -8.59 17.71 -50.17
C ARG A 67 -7.45 17.05 -49.40
N GLN A 68 -6.81 17.82 -48.52
CA GLN A 68 -5.77 17.32 -47.61
C GLN A 68 -6.33 16.27 -46.64
N GLU A 69 -7.65 16.31 -46.41
CA GLU A 69 -8.38 15.40 -45.54
C GLU A 69 -9.56 14.79 -46.31
N ILE A 70 -9.65 13.46 -46.29
CA ILE A 70 -10.78 12.70 -46.85
C ILE A 70 -11.66 12.32 -45.65
N GLU A 71 -12.90 12.80 -45.65
CA GLU A 71 -13.92 12.41 -44.67
C GLU A 71 -14.62 11.16 -45.19
N ILE A 72 -14.57 10.09 -44.41
CA ILE A 72 -15.24 8.82 -44.69
C ILE A 72 -16.28 8.63 -43.60
N ALA A 73 -17.54 8.42 -43.98
CA ALA A 73 -18.60 8.10 -43.04
C ALA A 73 -18.46 6.65 -42.58
N ILE A 74 -18.55 6.43 -41.29
CA ILE A 74 -18.66 5.10 -40.67
C ILE A 74 -20.13 4.88 -40.36
N VAL A 75 -20.64 3.71 -40.71
CA VAL A 75 -22.01 3.32 -40.39
C VAL A 75 -21.98 2.80 -38.97
N ASP A 76 -22.92 3.28 -38.16
CA ASP A 76 -23.10 2.94 -36.76
C ASP A 76 -24.38 2.12 -36.64
N ASN A 77 -24.27 0.93 -36.06
CA ASN A 77 -25.42 0.08 -35.79
C ASN A 77 -25.49 -0.28 -34.29
N ASP A 78 -26.31 -1.28 -33.93
CA ASP A 78 -26.60 -1.65 -32.53
C ASP A 78 -26.34 -3.16 -32.31
N ILE A 79 -25.51 -3.75 -33.18
CA ILE A 79 -25.26 -5.18 -33.26
C ILE A 79 -23.76 -5.37 -33.13
N TYR A 80 -23.37 -6.16 -32.13
CA TYR A 80 -21.98 -6.49 -31.93
C TYR A 80 -21.38 -7.22 -33.15
N GLU A 81 -20.32 -6.64 -33.70
CA GLU A 81 -19.47 -7.17 -34.76
C GLU A 81 -18.01 -7.36 -34.28
N GLU A 82 -17.24 -8.23 -34.93
CA GLU A 82 -15.79 -8.31 -34.68
C GLU A 82 -15.07 -7.10 -35.31
N ASP A 83 -13.87 -6.76 -34.82
CA ASP A 83 -13.05 -5.68 -35.38
C ASP A 83 -12.88 -5.80 -36.92
N GLU A 84 -13.45 -4.86 -37.66
CA GLU A 84 -13.41 -4.86 -39.12
C GLU A 84 -12.33 -3.93 -39.67
N GLN A 85 -11.85 -4.20 -40.89
CA GLN A 85 -10.93 -3.28 -41.56
C GLN A 85 -11.26 -3.08 -43.03
N PHE A 86 -11.06 -1.84 -43.49
CA PHE A 86 -11.12 -1.51 -44.91
C PHE A 86 -9.88 -0.73 -45.36
N LEU A 87 -9.63 -0.80 -46.67
CA LEU A 87 -8.44 -0.23 -47.30
C LEU A 87 -8.81 0.97 -48.17
N VAL A 88 -8.17 2.10 -47.92
CA VAL A 88 -8.28 3.30 -48.77
C VAL A 88 -7.04 3.38 -49.64
N ARG A 89 -7.20 3.27 -50.95
CA ARG A 89 -6.07 3.27 -51.90
C ARG A 89 -6.05 4.53 -52.77
N LEU A 90 -4.90 5.21 -52.80
CA LEU A 90 -4.63 6.28 -53.75
C LEU A 90 -4.30 5.68 -55.12
N SER A 91 -4.94 6.18 -56.17
CA SER A 91 -4.69 5.77 -57.55
C SER A 91 -4.72 6.96 -58.51
N GLN A 92 -4.14 6.77 -59.70
CA GLN A 92 -4.21 7.73 -60.81
C GLN A 92 -3.77 9.18 -60.45
N VAL A 93 -2.65 9.33 -59.73
CA VAL A 93 -2.14 10.65 -59.34
C VAL A 93 -1.72 11.45 -60.58
N ARG A 94 -2.24 12.67 -60.72
CA ARG A 94 -1.88 13.63 -61.77
C ARG A 94 -1.52 14.96 -61.12
N ALA A 95 -0.52 15.64 -61.66
CA ALA A 95 -0.18 16.99 -61.25
C ALA A 95 0.09 17.87 -62.47
N HIS A 96 -0.32 19.13 -62.36
CA HIS A 96 -0.16 20.14 -63.39
C HIS A 96 0.56 21.36 -62.82
N SER A 97 1.37 22.01 -63.64
CA SER A 97 1.95 23.32 -63.31
C SER A 97 0.88 24.42 -63.38
N PRO A 98 0.77 25.33 -62.40
CA PRO A 98 -0.28 26.36 -62.34
C PRO A 98 -0.21 27.39 -63.48
N SER A 99 0.96 27.57 -64.10
CA SER A 99 1.19 28.62 -65.10
C SER A 99 1.01 28.17 -66.55
N GLN A 100 1.11 26.88 -66.86
CA GLN A 100 1.07 26.36 -68.24
C GLN A 100 0.27 25.06 -68.41
N PHE A 101 -0.38 24.55 -67.35
CA PHE A 101 -1.08 23.25 -67.35
C PHE A 101 -0.24 22.05 -67.82
N THR A 102 1.09 22.21 -67.87
CA THR A 102 2.00 21.13 -68.26
C THR A 102 1.99 20.01 -67.23
N PRO A 103 1.92 18.74 -67.66
CA PRO A 103 1.91 17.60 -66.74
C PRO A 103 3.28 17.46 -66.06
N ILE A 104 3.27 17.38 -64.74
CA ILE A 104 4.46 17.13 -63.93
C ILE A 104 4.46 15.65 -63.55
N PRO A 105 5.58 14.92 -63.71
CA PRO A 105 5.67 13.54 -63.25
C PRO A 105 5.54 13.49 -61.72
N VAL A 106 4.54 12.74 -61.24
CA VAL A 106 4.28 12.51 -59.82
C VAL A 106 4.11 11.03 -59.59
N ARG A 107 4.55 10.57 -58.42
CA ARG A 107 4.46 9.17 -58.03
C ARG A 107 3.68 9.02 -56.72
N LEU A 108 3.16 7.83 -56.52
CA LEU A 108 2.66 7.42 -55.21
C LEU A 108 3.85 7.16 -54.26
N GLY A 109 3.73 7.59 -53.02
CA GLY A 109 4.67 7.26 -51.95
C GLY A 109 4.46 5.84 -51.41
N ALA A 110 5.31 5.41 -50.48
CA ALA A 110 5.25 4.06 -49.91
C ALA A 110 3.89 3.76 -49.24
N ALA A 111 3.32 4.72 -48.50
CA ALA A 111 1.97 4.64 -47.93
C ALA A 111 0.91 5.09 -48.94
N SER A 112 0.79 4.36 -50.05
CA SER A 112 -0.25 4.61 -51.08
C SER A 112 -1.60 3.98 -50.74
N THR A 113 -1.62 3.09 -49.76
CA THR A 113 -2.81 2.49 -49.16
C THR A 113 -2.81 2.83 -47.68
N ALA A 114 -3.96 3.25 -47.16
CA ALA A 114 -4.21 3.36 -45.74
C ALA A 114 -5.15 2.23 -45.30
N THR A 115 -4.88 1.66 -44.14
CA THR A 115 -5.77 0.71 -43.48
C THR A 115 -6.54 1.43 -42.39
N VAL A 116 -7.86 1.27 -42.37
CA VAL A 116 -8.73 1.80 -41.32
C VAL A 116 -9.31 0.60 -40.58
N LEU A 117 -9.07 0.53 -39.28
CA LEU A 117 -9.66 -0.44 -38.36
C LEU A 117 -10.88 0.21 -37.69
N ILE A 118 -12.02 -0.46 -37.76
CA ILE A 118 -13.26 -0.12 -37.08
C ILE A 118 -13.34 -1.04 -35.86
N VAL A 119 -13.41 -0.43 -34.68
CA VAL A 119 -13.59 -1.14 -33.41
C VAL A 119 -15.04 -0.96 -33.01
N ASP A 120 -15.73 -2.09 -32.85
CA ASP A 120 -17.12 -2.17 -32.40
C ASP A 120 -17.26 -1.70 -30.94
N ASP A 121 -18.36 -1.02 -30.64
CA ASP A 121 -18.70 -0.59 -29.28
C ASP A 121 -20.04 -1.10 -28.76
N ASP A 122 -20.64 -2.08 -29.44
CA ASP A 122 -21.96 -2.66 -29.18
C ASP A 122 -21.94 -3.92 -28.31
N HIS A 123 -20.77 -4.32 -27.80
CA HIS A 123 -20.71 -5.41 -26.83
C HIS A 123 -21.47 -5.02 -25.56
N ALA A 124 -22.29 -5.95 -25.03
CA ALA A 124 -23.05 -5.76 -23.79
C ALA A 124 -22.16 -5.66 -22.53
N GLY A 125 -20.85 -5.84 -22.67
CA GLY A 125 -19.87 -5.67 -21.62
C GLY A 125 -19.53 -6.93 -20.81
N ALA A 126 -18.39 -6.86 -20.15
CA ALA A 126 -17.88 -7.83 -19.20
C ALA A 126 -17.90 -7.24 -17.78
N PHE A 127 -18.51 -7.95 -16.84
CA PHE A 127 -18.82 -7.47 -15.50
C PHE A 127 -17.99 -8.17 -14.44
N GLY A 128 -17.44 -7.40 -13.49
CA GLY A 128 -16.71 -7.97 -12.37
C GLY A 128 -16.31 -6.95 -11.32
N PHE A 129 -15.83 -7.43 -10.18
CA PHE A 129 -15.32 -6.56 -9.11
C PHE A 129 -14.01 -5.86 -9.49
N THR A 130 -13.74 -4.71 -8.86
CA THR A 130 -12.45 -4.00 -8.99
C THR A 130 -11.25 -4.81 -8.47
N SER A 131 -11.46 -5.69 -7.50
CA SER A 131 -10.44 -6.51 -6.85
C SER A 131 -11.01 -7.84 -6.36
N GLU A 132 -10.17 -8.88 -6.30
CA GLU A 132 -10.54 -10.16 -5.71
C GLU A 132 -10.62 -10.11 -4.18
N LYS A 133 -9.95 -9.14 -3.57
CA LYS A 133 -9.82 -9.02 -2.12
C LYS A 133 -9.99 -7.58 -1.67
N PHE A 134 -10.84 -7.39 -0.68
CA PHE A 134 -11.09 -6.14 0.00
C PHE A 134 -10.83 -6.28 1.49
N LYS A 135 -10.50 -5.17 2.13
CA LYS A 135 -10.39 -5.06 3.57
C LYS A 135 -11.31 -3.96 4.04
N VAL A 136 -12.11 -4.26 5.05
CA VAL A 136 -13.01 -3.31 5.69
C VAL A 136 -12.79 -3.38 7.19
N VAL A 137 -12.91 -2.24 7.86
CA VAL A 137 -12.83 -2.18 9.32
C VAL A 137 -14.24 -2.41 9.88
N GLU A 138 -14.37 -3.14 10.98
CA GLU A 138 -15.66 -3.39 11.66
C GLU A 138 -16.42 -2.08 11.98
N SER A 139 -15.70 -1.02 12.35
CA SER A 139 -16.24 0.30 12.66
C SER A 139 -16.67 1.11 11.43
N ALA A 140 -16.46 0.60 10.21
CA ALA A 140 -16.85 1.30 8.99
C ALA A 140 -18.38 1.40 8.81
N GLY A 141 -19.14 0.49 9.44
CA GLY A 141 -20.60 0.42 9.40
C GLY A 141 -21.20 -0.08 8.08
N GLU A 142 -20.60 0.25 6.93
CA GLU A 142 -21.01 -0.27 5.62
C GLU A 142 -19.79 -0.50 4.72
N PHE A 143 -19.79 -1.64 4.03
CA PHE A 143 -18.85 -1.95 2.96
C PHE A 143 -19.52 -1.70 1.60
N VAL A 144 -18.83 -0.95 0.72
CA VAL A 144 -19.28 -0.67 -0.64
C VAL A 144 -18.41 -1.43 -1.64
N ALA A 145 -18.96 -2.44 -2.29
CA ALA A 145 -18.30 -3.19 -3.35
C ALA A 145 -18.66 -2.58 -4.72
N GLU A 146 -17.65 -2.12 -5.46
CA GLU A 146 -17.84 -1.58 -6.82
C GLU A 146 -17.72 -2.71 -7.86
N VAL A 147 -18.73 -2.83 -8.72
CA VAL A 147 -18.77 -3.72 -9.88
C VAL A 147 -18.60 -2.86 -11.13
N ILE A 148 -17.62 -3.22 -11.96
CA ILE A 148 -17.27 -2.49 -13.19
C ILE A 148 -17.74 -3.31 -14.41
N ARG A 149 -18.30 -2.59 -15.38
CA ARG A 149 -18.61 -3.07 -16.74
C ARG A 149 -17.51 -2.59 -17.68
N THR A 150 -16.91 -3.52 -18.42
CA THR A 150 -15.76 -3.30 -19.31
C THR A 150 -16.02 -3.88 -20.68
N ARG A 151 -15.20 -3.58 -21.70
CA ARG A 151 -15.31 -4.10 -23.08
C ARG A 151 -16.58 -3.72 -23.84
N GLY A 152 -17.42 -2.85 -23.29
CA GLY A 152 -18.65 -2.37 -23.92
C GLY A 152 -19.67 -1.99 -22.86
N ALA A 153 -20.63 -1.16 -23.23
CA ALA A 153 -21.66 -0.66 -22.33
C ALA A 153 -23.06 -0.72 -22.93
N ARG A 154 -23.26 -1.51 -23.99
CA ARG A 154 -24.48 -1.51 -24.78
C ARG A 154 -25.63 -2.28 -24.15
N GLY A 155 -26.79 -1.65 -24.10
CA GLY A 155 -28.03 -2.22 -23.62
C GLY A 155 -28.08 -2.41 -22.10
N GLU A 156 -29.26 -2.77 -21.63
CA GLU A 156 -29.55 -2.97 -20.22
C GLU A 156 -29.20 -4.39 -19.77
N VAL A 157 -28.40 -4.50 -18.72
CA VAL A 157 -27.98 -5.79 -18.15
C VAL A 157 -28.28 -5.82 -16.66
N SER A 158 -28.87 -6.90 -16.19
CA SER A 158 -29.12 -7.10 -14.77
C SER A 158 -28.35 -8.29 -14.22
N ILE A 159 -27.67 -8.12 -13.09
CA ILE A 159 -26.76 -9.10 -12.51
C ILE A 159 -27.23 -9.43 -11.10
N PRO A 160 -27.73 -10.67 -10.86
CA PRO A 160 -28.04 -11.09 -9.50
C PRO A 160 -26.75 -11.17 -8.68
N TYR A 161 -26.81 -10.78 -7.41
CA TYR A 161 -25.69 -10.92 -6.49
C TYR A 161 -26.18 -11.45 -5.15
N LYS A 162 -25.27 -12.09 -4.41
CA LYS A 162 -25.52 -12.55 -3.05
C LYS A 162 -24.24 -12.52 -2.23
N THR A 163 -24.38 -12.30 -0.94
CA THR A 163 -23.32 -12.52 0.04
C THR A 163 -23.28 -13.99 0.47
N VAL A 164 -22.10 -14.55 0.64
CA VAL A 164 -21.87 -15.93 1.06
C VAL A 164 -20.96 -15.94 2.28
N ASP A 165 -21.42 -16.63 3.33
CA ASP A 165 -20.69 -16.78 4.58
C ASP A 165 -19.32 -17.43 4.36
N GLY A 166 -18.32 -16.91 5.06
CA GLY A 166 -17.01 -17.53 5.19
C GLY A 166 -16.76 -17.89 6.65
N LEU A 167 -15.70 -17.30 7.21
CA LEU A 167 -15.50 -17.26 8.65
C LEU A 167 -16.53 -16.32 9.28
N ALA A 168 -16.67 -15.13 8.71
CA ALA A 168 -17.72 -14.18 9.05
C ALA A 168 -19.09 -14.72 8.64
N LYS A 169 -20.05 -14.60 9.56
CA LYS A 169 -21.43 -15.08 9.47
C LYS A 169 -22.43 -13.94 9.34
N ALA A 170 -23.38 -14.13 8.44
CA ALA A 170 -24.51 -13.22 8.33
C ALA A 170 -25.29 -13.11 9.65
N GLY A 171 -25.60 -11.88 10.07
CA GLY A 171 -26.31 -11.53 11.29
C GLY A 171 -25.42 -11.39 12.53
N ALA A 172 -24.19 -11.89 12.49
CA ALA A 172 -23.17 -11.66 13.52
C ALA A 172 -22.22 -10.54 13.07
N ASP A 173 -21.54 -10.73 11.93
CA ASP A 173 -20.46 -9.83 11.45
C ASP A 173 -20.91 -8.87 10.35
N TYR A 174 -21.92 -9.28 9.57
CA TYR A 174 -22.44 -8.50 8.45
C TYR A 174 -23.90 -8.86 8.20
N GLU A 175 -24.66 -7.96 7.57
CA GLU A 175 -26.03 -8.27 7.17
C GLU A 175 -26.06 -8.97 5.80
N HIS A 176 -26.77 -10.10 5.71
CA HIS A 176 -26.91 -10.82 4.44
C HIS A 176 -27.59 -9.93 3.40
N GLN A 177 -26.95 -9.77 2.25
CA GLN A 177 -27.47 -8.99 1.14
C GLN A 177 -27.59 -9.86 -0.10
N GLU A 178 -28.79 -9.87 -0.67
CA GLU A 178 -29.08 -10.45 -1.98
C GLU A 178 -29.92 -9.48 -2.79
N GLY A 179 -29.72 -9.47 -4.10
CA GLY A 179 -30.42 -8.53 -4.95
C GLY A 179 -30.00 -8.64 -6.41
N MET A 180 -30.37 -7.64 -7.18
CA MET A 180 -30.05 -7.55 -8.60
C MET A 180 -29.47 -6.17 -8.89
N LEU A 181 -28.23 -6.13 -9.38
CA LEU A 181 -27.63 -4.92 -9.90
C LEU A 181 -28.17 -4.66 -11.30
N ARG A 182 -28.72 -3.48 -11.54
CA ARG A 182 -29.19 -3.05 -12.85
C ARG A 182 -28.17 -2.08 -13.44
N PHE A 183 -27.65 -2.41 -14.61
CA PHE A 183 -26.85 -1.52 -15.43
C PHE A 183 -27.75 -1.00 -16.55
N GLU A 184 -27.96 0.31 -16.55
CA GLU A 184 -28.59 1.01 -17.67
C GLU A 184 -27.64 1.03 -18.89
N ASP A 185 -28.17 1.44 -20.03
CA ASP A 185 -27.37 1.66 -21.23
C ASP A 185 -26.26 2.69 -20.94
N GLU A 186 -25.06 2.46 -21.49
CA GLU A 186 -23.84 3.25 -21.24
C GLU A 186 -23.33 3.29 -19.78
N GLN A 187 -24.00 2.64 -18.83
CA GLN A 187 -23.57 2.61 -17.44
C GLN A 187 -22.37 1.67 -17.25
N ILE A 188 -21.27 2.20 -16.71
CA ILE A 188 -19.99 1.46 -16.55
C ILE A 188 -19.73 0.93 -15.14
N LYS A 189 -20.49 1.38 -14.13
CA LYS A 189 -20.27 0.99 -12.73
C LYS A 189 -21.55 0.94 -11.92
N ALA A 190 -21.58 0.03 -10.95
CA ALA A 190 -22.63 -0.08 -9.95
C ALA A 190 -22.02 -0.47 -8.59
N GLU A 191 -22.72 -0.14 -7.51
CA GLU A 191 -22.25 -0.37 -6.14
C GLU A 191 -23.18 -1.35 -5.41
N ILE A 192 -22.59 -2.31 -4.71
CA ILE A 192 -23.29 -3.18 -3.75
C ILE A 192 -22.94 -2.69 -2.35
N ARG A 193 -23.97 -2.41 -1.56
CA ARG A 193 -23.85 -1.95 -0.18
C ARG A 193 -24.15 -3.08 0.79
N VAL A 194 -23.18 -3.42 1.63
CA VAL A 194 -23.28 -4.46 2.64
C VAL A 194 -23.04 -3.85 4.02
N PRO A 195 -24.07 -3.76 4.88
CA PRO A 195 -23.90 -3.33 6.26
C PRO A 195 -22.95 -4.27 7.01
N ILE A 196 -21.97 -3.68 7.72
CA ILE A 196 -21.03 -4.40 8.57
C ILE A 196 -21.46 -4.17 10.01
N VAL A 197 -21.61 -5.26 10.76
CA VAL A 197 -21.97 -5.22 12.17
C VAL A 197 -20.68 -5.05 12.96
N ASN A 198 -20.70 -4.11 13.91
CA ASN A 198 -19.62 -3.93 14.86
C ASN A 198 -20.08 -4.53 16.19
N ASP A 199 -19.48 -5.65 16.59
CA ASP A 199 -19.63 -6.18 17.92
C ASP A 199 -18.43 -5.75 18.80
N ASP A 200 -18.67 -5.57 20.10
CA ASP A 200 -17.63 -5.16 21.04
C ASP A 200 -16.71 -6.36 21.44
N GLU A 201 -16.76 -7.46 20.69
CA GLU A 201 -15.97 -8.67 20.96
C GLU A 201 -14.62 -8.59 20.25
N TYR A 202 -13.54 -8.96 20.95
CA TYR A 202 -12.20 -8.96 20.36
C TYR A 202 -12.01 -10.23 19.54
N GLU A 203 -12.09 -10.12 18.22
CA GLU A 203 -12.07 -11.24 17.29
C GLU A 203 -10.87 -11.21 16.32
N LYS A 204 -10.59 -12.36 15.71
CA LYS A 204 -9.57 -12.40 14.65
C LYS A 204 -10.17 -11.82 13.38
N SER A 205 -9.32 -11.39 12.44
CA SER A 205 -9.80 -10.96 11.13
C SER A 205 -10.60 -12.07 10.45
N GLU A 206 -11.86 -11.80 10.18
CA GLU A 206 -12.80 -12.72 9.56
C GLU A 206 -13.07 -12.35 8.10
N GLU A 207 -13.68 -13.26 7.36
CA GLU A 207 -13.90 -13.07 5.92
C GLU A 207 -15.25 -13.62 5.46
N PHE A 208 -15.88 -12.89 4.56
CA PHE A 208 -17.05 -13.32 3.79
C PHE A 208 -16.82 -13.07 2.30
N PHE A 209 -17.75 -13.51 1.47
CA PHE A 209 -17.66 -13.38 0.02
C PHE A 209 -18.88 -12.71 -0.57
N ILE A 210 -18.68 -12.02 -1.69
CA ILE A 210 -19.78 -11.53 -2.53
C ILE A 210 -19.64 -12.20 -3.89
N GLU A 211 -20.71 -12.86 -4.34
CA GLU A 211 -20.78 -13.59 -5.60
C GLU A 211 -21.80 -12.93 -6.53
N LEU A 212 -21.37 -12.68 -7.76
CA LEU A 212 -22.20 -12.29 -8.90
C LEU A 212 -22.69 -13.56 -9.62
N GLY A 213 -23.98 -13.63 -9.89
CA GLY A 213 -24.59 -14.66 -10.73
C GLY A 213 -24.57 -14.28 -12.21
N GLU A 214 -25.17 -15.14 -13.03
CA GLU A 214 -25.20 -14.95 -14.48
C GLU A 214 -25.92 -13.65 -14.88
N PRO A 215 -25.32 -12.84 -15.78
CA PRO A 215 -25.93 -11.60 -16.24
C PRO A 215 -27.14 -11.90 -17.13
N VAL A 216 -28.24 -11.22 -16.85
CA VAL A 216 -29.48 -11.25 -17.63
C VAL A 216 -29.46 -10.06 -18.58
N TRP A 217 -29.45 -10.33 -19.88
CA TRP A 217 -29.49 -9.30 -20.91
C TRP A 217 -30.94 -8.97 -21.25
N HIS A 218 -31.36 -7.72 -21.05
CA HIS A 218 -32.72 -7.26 -21.37
C HIS A 218 -32.79 -6.71 -22.80
N ARG A 219 -32.49 -7.57 -23.78
CA ARG A 219 -32.63 -7.30 -25.22
C ARG A 219 -33.71 -8.21 -25.81
N GLU A 220 -34.46 -7.71 -26.78
CA GLU A 220 -35.34 -8.55 -27.60
C GLU A 220 -34.45 -9.37 -28.56
N ILE A 221 -34.28 -10.66 -28.28
CA ILE A 221 -33.52 -11.58 -29.13
C ILE A 221 -34.50 -12.19 -30.14
N GLU A 222 -34.38 -11.82 -31.41
CA GLU A 222 -35.13 -12.44 -32.50
C GLU A 222 -34.44 -13.73 -32.99
N ASP A 223 -35.21 -14.66 -33.56
CA ASP A 223 -34.67 -15.89 -34.13
C ASP A 223 -33.71 -15.58 -35.28
N GLY A 224 -32.42 -15.84 -35.09
CA GLY A 224 -31.36 -15.54 -36.07
C GLY A 224 -30.52 -14.29 -35.77
N ASP A 225 -30.60 -13.75 -34.56
CA ASP A 225 -29.80 -12.58 -34.12
C ASP A 225 -28.29 -12.82 -34.29
N GLU A 226 -27.66 -12.03 -35.19
CA GLU A 226 -26.24 -12.14 -35.55
C GLU A 226 -25.31 -11.59 -34.43
N GLY A 227 -25.86 -10.88 -33.43
CA GLY A 227 -25.10 -10.24 -32.34
C GLY A 227 -24.94 -11.05 -31.04
N LEU A 228 -25.19 -12.37 -31.05
CA LEU A 228 -25.11 -13.22 -29.85
C LEU A 228 -23.71 -13.30 -29.21
N GLU A 229 -22.67 -13.01 -29.99
CA GLU A 229 -21.28 -13.00 -29.51
C GLU A 229 -21.01 -11.83 -28.55
N GLY A 230 -21.74 -10.72 -28.69
CA GLY A 230 -21.66 -9.54 -27.81
C GLY A 230 -22.40 -9.66 -26.49
N ARG A 231 -22.91 -10.86 -26.15
CA ARG A 231 -23.66 -11.13 -24.91
C ARG A 231 -22.86 -10.74 -23.66
N PRO A 232 -23.52 -10.39 -22.54
CA PRO A 232 -22.82 -10.02 -21.33
C PRO A 232 -22.05 -11.19 -20.73
N VAL A 233 -20.81 -10.94 -20.28
CA VAL A 233 -19.91 -11.97 -19.73
C VAL A 233 -19.48 -11.59 -18.31
N LEU A 234 -19.25 -12.58 -17.45
CA LEU A 234 -18.63 -12.35 -16.14
C LEU A 234 -17.11 -12.44 -16.25
N SER A 235 -16.40 -11.46 -15.70
CA SER A 235 -14.94 -11.52 -15.55
C SER A 235 -14.58 -12.03 -14.15
N LEU A 236 -14.63 -11.14 -13.15
CA LEU A 236 -14.38 -11.46 -11.75
C LEU A 236 -15.71 -11.53 -10.99
N SER A 237 -16.28 -12.72 -10.96
CA SER A 237 -17.61 -12.98 -10.38
C SER A 237 -17.62 -13.11 -8.85
N ARG A 238 -16.47 -13.23 -8.19
CA ARG A 238 -16.40 -13.38 -6.73
C ARG A 238 -15.30 -12.51 -6.15
N CYS A 239 -15.63 -11.80 -5.07
CA CYS A 239 -14.63 -11.13 -4.24
C CYS A 239 -14.70 -11.61 -2.79
N LYS A 240 -13.56 -11.52 -2.10
CA LYS A 240 -13.40 -11.79 -0.66
C LYS A 240 -13.33 -10.46 0.07
N VAL A 241 -14.15 -10.30 1.10
CA VAL A 241 -14.11 -9.14 1.99
C VAL A 241 -13.58 -9.62 3.33
N VAL A 242 -12.48 -9.03 3.78
CA VAL A 242 -11.87 -9.32 5.08
C VAL A 242 -12.23 -8.20 6.04
N ILE A 243 -12.95 -8.55 7.10
CA ILE A 243 -13.28 -7.65 8.21
C ILE A 243 -12.06 -7.66 9.15
N THR A 244 -11.56 -6.48 9.48
CA THR A 244 -10.42 -6.31 10.38
C THR A 244 -10.77 -5.41 11.54
N GLU A 245 -10.31 -5.76 12.72
CA GLU A 245 -10.44 -4.91 13.90
C GLU A 245 -9.79 -3.53 13.73
N ASP A 246 -10.30 -2.57 14.48
CA ASP A 246 -9.73 -1.24 14.54
C ASP A 246 -8.33 -1.25 15.17
N LYS A 247 -7.30 -0.93 14.37
CA LYS A 247 -5.90 -0.88 14.85
C LYS A 247 -5.69 0.11 15.97
N GLU A 248 -6.49 1.19 16.02
CA GLU A 248 -6.43 2.18 17.08
C GLU A 248 -6.92 1.61 18.41
N PHE A 249 -8.01 0.84 18.39
CA PHE A 249 -8.55 0.17 19.57
C PHE A 249 -7.59 -0.91 20.08
N LYS A 250 -7.06 -1.74 19.19
CA LYS A 250 -6.05 -2.75 19.53
C LYS A 250 -4.81 -2.16 20.21
N ASN A 251 -4.29 -1.06 19.66
CA ASN A 251 -3.15 -0.35 20.27
C ASN A 251 -3.49 0.25 21.63
N PHE A 252 -4.73 0.68 21.85
CA PHE A 252 -5.19 1.17 23.16
C PHE A 252 -5.28 0.04 24.18
N VAL A 253 -5.88 -1.10 23.81
CA VAL A 253 -6.00 -2.29 24.65
C VAL A 253 -4.62 -2.86 24.99
N ASP A 254 -3.72 -2.98 24.01
CA ASP A 254 -2.34 -3.46 24.23
C ASP A 254 -1.57 -2.56 25.20
N ARG A 255 -1.74 -1.23 25.12
CA ARG A 255 -1.17 -0.28 26.08
C ARG A 255 -1.76 -0.47 27.47
N MET A 256 -3.07 -0.72 27.59
CA MET A 256 -3.74 -0.94 28.87
C MET A 256 -3.30 -2.25 29.54
N LEU A 257 -3.21 -3.36 28.78
CA LEU A 257 -2.69 -4.65 29.25
C LEU A 257 -1.22 -4.56 29.67
N THR A 258 -0.40 -3.86 28.89
CA THR A 258 1.01 -3.62 29.24
C THR A 258 1.14 -2.82 30.53
N ASN A 259 0.34 -1.76 30.69
CA ASN A 259 0.32 -0.94 31.90
C ASN A 259 -0.23 -1.70 33.12
N ALA A 260 -1.21 -2.59 32.93
CA ALA A 260 -1.73 -3.43 34.00
C ALA A 260 -0.70 -4.49 34.44
N ASN A 261 0.01 -5.12 33.51
CA ASN A 261 1.05 -6.09 33.83
C ASN A 261 2.28 -5.45 34.50
N THR A 262 2.68 -4.25 34.08
CA THR A 262 3.76 -3.51 34.77
C THR A 262 3.33 -3.06 36.17
N SER A 263 2.07 -2.65 36.35
CA SER A 263 1.50 -2.32 37.66
C SER A 263 1.43 -3.53 38.61
N ILE A 264 1.06 -4.71 38.12
CA ILE A 264 0.98 -5.95 38.93
C ILE A 264 2.38 -6.45 39.32
N MET A 265 3.38 -6.30 38.44
CA MET A 265 4.76 -6.71 38.71
C MET A 265 5.47 -5.82 39.74
N VAL A 266 5.05 -4.57 39.90
CA VAL A 266 5.60 -3.64 40.91
C VAL A 266 4.99 -3.88 42.31
N GLY A 267 3.76 -4.39 42.39
CA GLY A 267 3.00 -4.57 43.64
C GLY A 267 2.96 -5.99 44.22
N THR A 268 3.90 -6.87 43.90
CA THR A 268 3.92 -8.24 44.47
C THR A 268 5.32 -8.73 44.86
N SER A 269 6.11 -7.92 45.58
CA SER A 269 7.22 -8.51 46.33
C SER A 269 6.66 -9.16 47.61
N SER A 270 6.46 -10.48 47.58
CA SER A 270 6.09 -11.19 48.81
C SER A 270 7.20 -10.99 49.86
N TRP A 271 6.86 -10.83 51.14
CA TRP A 271 7.88 -10.59 52.19
C TRP A 271 8.99 -11.66 52.18
N LYS A 272 8.61 -12.91 51.87
CA LYS A 272 9.52 -14.03 51.65
C LYS A 272 10.50 -13.81 50.49
N GLN A 273 10.04 -13.17 49.42
CA GLN A 273 10.86 -12.86 48.24
C GLN A 273 11.89 -11.77 48.54
N GLN A 274 11.57 -10.75 49.35
CA GLN A 274 12.54 -9.76 49.81
C GLN A 274 13.69 -10.39 50.63
N PHE A 275 13.37 -11.38 51.46
CA PHE A 275 14.39 -12.16 52.18
C PHE A 275 15.20 -13.06 51.24
N ASN A 276 14.55 -13.67 50.24
CA ASN A 276 15.25 -14.52 49.29
C ASN A 276 16.23 -13.68 48.45
N GLU A 277 15.80 -12.54 47.93
CA GLU A 277 16.61 -11.57 47.18
C GLU A 277 17.75 -10.99 48.01
N ALA A 278 17.53 -10.76 49.31
CA ALA A 278 18.59 -10.32 50.22
C ALA A 278 19.69 -11.38 50.45
N ILE A 279 19.34 -12.67 50.37
CA ILE A 279 20.25 -13.79 50.61
C ILE A 279 20.93 -14.25 49.31
N THR A 280 20.22 -14.22 48.18
CA THR A 280 20.75 -14.64 46.89
C THR A 280 21.80 -13.66 46.36
N ILE A 281 22.87 -14.20 45.80
CA ILE A 281 23.88 -13.45 45.05
C ILE A 281 23.40 -13.49 43.59
N GLU A 282 23.18 -12.32 42.97
CA GLU A 282 22.91 -12.24 41.54
C GLU A 282 24.14 -12.75 40.78
N GLU A 283 23.94 -13.75 39.92
CA GLU A 283 24.97 -14.25 39.02
C GLU A 283 25.01 -13.35 37.78
N ASP A 284 26.19 -12.82 37.43
CA ASP A 284 26.37 -12.13 36.14
C ASP A 284 26.11 -13.11 34.97
N ASP A 285 25.75 -12.58 33.79
CA ASP A 285 25.38 -13.31 32.56
C ASP A 285 26.36 -14.45 32.15
N ASP A 286 27.60 -14.44 32.65
CA ASP A 286 28.63 -15.45 32.38
C ASP A 286 28.75 -16.56 33.45
N GLY A 287 27.88 -16.57 34.47
CA GLY A 287 27.81 -17.61 35.51
C GLY A 287 29.05 -17.68 36.42
N LYS A 288 29.90 -16.65 36.43
CA LYS A 288 31.12 -16.58 37.25
C LYS A 288 31.01 -15.48 38.30
N ILE A 289 30.80 -15.88 39.55
CA ILE A 289 30.77 -14.98 40.70
C ILE A 289 32.19 -14.47 40.99
N THR A 290 32.41 -13.16 40.90
CA THR A 290 33.72 -12.56 41.21
C THR A 290 33.92 -12.58 42.73
N LEU A 291 35.15 -12.90 43.18
CA LEU A 291 35.51 -12.96 44.61
C LEU A 291 35.24 -11.61 45.32
N LYS A 292 35.31 -10.51 44.57
CA LYS A 292 34.97 -9.16 45.01
C LYS A 292 33.46 -8.98 45.27
N GLU A 293 32.58 -9.47 44.39
CA GLU A 293 31.12 -9.44 44.60
C GLU A 293 30.73 -10.30 45.79
N LYS A 294 31.33 -11.48 45.95
CA LYS A 294 31.05 -12.36 47.08
C LYS A 294 31.40 -11.71 48.42
N ILE A 295 32.59 -11.10 48.52
CA ILE A 295 33.00 -10.36 49.72
C ILE A 295 32.06 -9.17 49.96
N MET A 296 31.73 -8.43 48.91
CA MET A 296 30.82 -7.29 48.97
C MET A 296 29.40 -7.67 49.43
N HIS A 297 28.89 -8.81 48.96
CA HIS A 297 27.60 -9.34 49.40
C HIS A 297 27.66 -9.74 50.87
N TYR A 298 28.67 -10.48 51.33
CA TYR A 298 28.78 -10.85 52.74
C TYR A 298 28.92 -9.65 53.68
N VAL A 299 29.63 -8.59 53.26
CA VAL A 299 29.77 -7.36 54.06
C VAL A 299 28.45 -6.57 54.10
N SER A 300 27.66 -6.58 53.03
CA SER A 300 26.37 -5.87 52.95
C SER A 300 25.16 -6.69 53.43
N LEU A 301 25.29 -8.02 53.58
CA LEU A 301 24.23 -8.94 53.96
C LEU A 301 23.56 -8.59 55.30
N PRO A 302 24.30 -8.20 56.37
CA PRO A 302 23.67 -7.75 57.60
C PRO A 302 22.76 -6.53 57.40
N TRP A 303 23.13 -5.64 56.47
CA TRP A 303 22.37 -4.42 56.15
C TRP A 303 21.18 -4.72 55.23
N LYS A 304 21.36 -5.59 54.24
CA LYS A 304 20.29 -6.07 53.37
C LYS A 304 19.19 -6.81 54.14
N LEU A 305 19.56 -7.68 55.08
CA LEU A 305 18.59 -8.39 55.94
C LEU A 305 17.86 -7.45 56.91
N LEU A 306 18.53 -6.40 57.39
CA LEU A 306 17.89 -5.39 58.24
C LEU A 306 16.81 -4.62 57.48
N PHE A 307 17.04 -4.31 56.19
CA PHE A 307 16.02 -3.68 55.36
C PHE A 307 14.93 -4.64 54.88
N ALA A 308 15.23 -5.91 54.62
CA ALA A 308 14.22 -6.93 54.29
C ALA A 308 13.24 -7.22 55.44
N LEU A 309 13.59 -6.82 56.67
CA LEU A 309 12.69 -6.90 57.83
C LEU A 309 11.51 -5.92 57.75
N ILE A 310 11.61 -4.88 56.91
CA ILE A 310 10.51 -3.95 56.66
C ILE A 310 9.47 -4.68 55.79
N PRO A 311 8.21 -4.80 56.24
CA PRO A 311 7.21 -5.53 55.48
C PRO A 311 6.88 -4.81 54.15
N PRO A 312 6.52 -5.55 53.09
CA PRO A 312 6.05 -4.98 51.84
C PRO A 312 4.86 -4.06 52.08
N THR A 313 4.80 -3.00 51.29
CA THR A 313 3.79 -1.93 51.40
C THR A 313 2.39 -2.34 50.98
N ASP A 314 2.24 -3.51 50.39
CA ASP A 314 0.94 -4.08 50.08
C ASP A 314 0.18 -4.54 51.34
N TYR A 315 0.88 -4.76 52.45
CA TYR A 315 0.23 -5.11 53.71
C TYR A 315 -0.40 -3.88 54.37
N TYR A 316 -1.74 -3.90 54.51
CA TYR A 316 -2.56 -2.84 55.13
C TYR A 316 -2.33 -1.44 54.54
N ASN A 317 -2.34 -1.33 53.20
CA ASN A 317 -2.20 -0.05 52.48
C ASN A 317 -0.97 0.78 52.93
N GLY A 318 0.17 0.12 53.17
CA GLY A 318 1.43 0.77 53.51
C GLY A 318 1.58 1.22 54.97
N TRP A 319 0.53 1.13 55.81
CA TRP A 319 0.61 1.58 57.19
C TRP A 319 1.58 0.75 58.04
N LEU A 320 1.65 -0.56 57.82
CA LEU A 320 2.61 -1.42 58.53
C LEU A 320 4.05 -1.08 58.17
N CYS A 321 4.34 -0.85 56.89
CA CYS A 321 5.68 -0.42 56.46
C CYS A 321 6.08 0.90 57.13
N PHE A 322 5.17 1.88 57.20
CA PHE A 322 5.42 3.17 57.83
C PHE A 322 5.79 3.07 59.32
N PHE A 323 5.01 2.32 60.11
CA PHE A 323 5.30 2.16 61.54
C PHE A 323 6.60 1.40 61.80
N PHE A 324 6.84 0.31 61.06
CA PHE A 324 8.07 -0.48 61.23
C PHE A 324 9.31 0.29 60.78
N ALA A 325 9.22 1.10 59.73
CA ALA A 325 10.32 1.96 59.28
C ALA A 325 10.70 3.01 60.34
N ILE A 326 9.71 3.68 60.95
CA ILE A 326 9.98 4.68 62.02
C ILE A 326 10.64 4.03 63.23
N VAL A 327 10.15 2.86 63.66
CA VAL A 327 10.74 2.13 64.79
C VAL A 327 12.18 1.72 64.48
N MET A 328 12.46 1.23 63.28
CA MET A 328 13.81 0.84 62.88
C MET A 328 14.77 2.03 62.81
N ILE A 329 14.35 3.16 62.27
CA ILE A 329 15.17 4.39 62.26
C ILE A 329 15.45 4.86 63.70
N GLY A 330 14.46 4.78 64.59
CA GLY A 330 14.63 5.10 66.01
C GLY A 330 15.65 4.19 66.72
N LEU A 331 15.59 2.87 66.46
CA LEU A 331 16.55 1.92 67.02
C LEU A 331 17.96 2.12 66.47
N LEU A 332 18.10 2.33 65.16
CA LEU A 332 19.40 2.59 64.52
C LEU A 332 20.05 3.86 65.05
N THR A 333 19.28 4.94 65.18
CA THR A 333 19.78 6.21 65.72
C THR A 333 20.19 6.09 67.18
N ALA A 334 19.48 5.29 67.98
CA ALA A 334 19.89 4.98 69.35
C ALA A 334 21.21 4.19 69.41
N VAL A 335 21.35 3.14 68.60
CA VAL A 335 22.59 2.32 68.54
C VAL A 335 23.79 3.14 68.07
N ILE A 336 23.62 4.00 67.06
CA ILE A 336 24.68 4.91 66.60
C ILE A 336 25.04 5.92 67.70
N GLY A 337 24.05 6.42 68.45
CA GLY A 337 24.28 7.28 69.60
C GLY A 337 25.12 6.62 70.70
N ASP A 338 24.80 5.38 71.05
CA ASP A 338 25.54 4.60 72.06
C ASP A 338 26.97 4.30 71.60
N LEU A 339 27.16 3.92 70.34
CA LEU A 339 28.49 3.76 69.74
C LEU A 339 29.28 5.06 69.75
N ALA A 340 28.66 6.18 69.40
CA ALA A 340 29.30 7.49 69.39
C ALA A 340 29.70 7.97 70.79
N SER A 341 28.94 7.61 71.84
CA SER A 341 29.30 7.89 73.23
C SER A 341 30.48 7.03 73.72
N HIS A 342 30.50 5.74 73.37
CA HIS A 342 31.65 4.86 73.66
C HIS A 342 32.94 5.30 72.94
N PHE A 343 32.85 5.71 71.67
CA PHE A 343 33.97 6.29 70.93
C PHE A 343 34.34 7.69 71.45
N GLY A 344 33.37 8.52 71.84
CA GLY A 344 33.60 9.83 72.46
C GLY A 344 34.39 9.74 73.76
N CYS A 345 34.08 8.76 74.61
CA CYS A 345 34.80 8.49 75.85
C CYS A 345 36.27 8.04 75.65
N THR A 346 36.59 7.41 74.52
CA THR A 346 37.97 6.95 74.23
C THR A 346 38.84 8.00 73.55
N VAL A 347 38.22 8.97 72.85
CA VAL A 347 38.91 10.05 72.13
C VAL A 347 38.86 11.39 72.90
N GLY A 348 38.07 11.48 73.96
CA GLY A 348 37.98 12.66 74.84
C GLY A 348 37.16 13.82 74.24
N MET A 349 36.27 13.53 73.29
CA MET A 349 35.42 14.52 72.63
C MET A 349 33.97 14.44 73.14
N LYS A 350 33.24 15.57 73.12
CA LYS A 350 31.82 15.60 73.51
C LYS A 350 30.99 14.70 72.58
N ASP A 351 30.16 13.85 73.17
CA ASP A 351 29.30 12.84 72.51
C ASP A 351 28.46 13.39 71.34
N ALA A 352 27.98 14.63 71.46
CA ALA A 352 27.20 15.27 70.39
C ALA A 352 28.03 15.54 69.13
N VAL A 353 29.32 15.85 69.27
CA VAL A 353 30.21 16.17 68.14
C VAL A 353 30.67 14.88 67.44
N THR A 354 30.90 13.81 68.18
CA THR A 354 31.27 12.51 67.60
C THR A 354 30.11 11.87 66.85
N ALA A 355 28.89 11.94 67.40
CA ALA A 355 27.68 11.45 66.73
C ALA A 355 27.41 12.19 65.42
N ILE A 356 27.45 13.53 65.44
CA ILE A 356 27.26 14.35 64.22
C ILE A 356 28.37 14.09 63.20
N SER A 357 29.62 13.89 63.64
CA SER A 357 30.75 13.61 62.73
C SER A 357 30.66 12.22 62.08
N LEU A 358 30.22 11.20 62.82
CA LEU A 358 30.01 9.84 62.29
C LEU A 358 28.85 9.80 61.28
N VAL A 359 27.74 10.46 61.60
CA VAL A 359 26.60 10.61 60.68
C VAL A 359 26.99 11.42 59.45
N ALA A 360 27.70 12.53 59.63
CA ALA A 360 28.20 13.34 58.53
C ALA A 360 29.13 12.53 57.62
N MET A 361 30.09 11.78 58.18
CA MET A 361 30.99 10.91 57.41
C MET A 361 30.25 9.83 56.62
N GLY A 362 29.16 9.27 57.17
CA GLY A 362 28.27 8.34 56.45
C GLY A 362 27.51 9.00 55.29
N THR A 363 27.17 10.28 55.40
CA THR A 363 26.48 11.05 54.35
C THR A 363 27.43 11.75 53.36
N SER A 364 28.71 11.90 53.70
CA SER A 364 29.64 12.80 53.02
C SER A 364 30.86 12.11 52.40
N VAL A 365 30.79 10.83 52.01
CA VAL A 365 31.80 10.22 51.12
C VAL A 365 31.33 10.39 49.67
N PRO A 366 31.80 11.43 48.93
CA PRO A 366 31.42 11.64 47.55
C PRO A 366 32.45 10.94 46.67
N GLY A 367 32.00 10.00 45.84
CA GLY A 367 32.73 9.60 44.65
C GLY A 367 34.02 8.80 44.90
N LYS A 368 33.87 7.51 45.20
CA LYS A 368 34.63 6.39 44.61
C LYS A 368 34.28 5.11 45.37
N ASN A 369 33.25 4.43 44.90
CA ASN A 369 33.14 2.97 44.82
C ASN A 369 31.68 2.62 44.55
N SER A 370 31.48 1.71 43.61
CA SER A 370 30.24 1.14 43.09
C SER A 370 29.26 0.55 44.13
N LEU A 371 29.59 0.70 45.42
CA LEU A 371 28.89 0.22 46.60
C LEU A 371 27.71 1.10 47.04
N LEU A 372 27.78 2.41 46.79
CA LEU A 372 26.71 3.34 47.15
C LEU A 372 25.59 3.34 46.10
N ASN A 373 25.92 3.11 44.82
CA ASN A 373 24.92 3.04 43.74
C ASN A 373 23.95 1.86 43.91
N TYR A 374 24.40 0.73 44.45
CA TYR A 374 23.52 -0.43 44.65
C TYR A 374 22.54 -0.22 45.82
N VAL A 375 22.95 0.54 46.85
CA VAL A 375 22.09 0.87 48.00
C VAL A 375 21.16 2.04 47.68
N THR A 376 21.58 3.04 46.89
CA THR A 376 20.69 4.12 46.45
C THR A 376 19.70 3.67 45.38
N SER A 377 20.04 2.70 44.52
CA SER A 377 19.06 2.12 43.57
C SER A 377 17.92 1.40 44.30
N SER A 378 18.18 0.67 45.39
CA SER A 378 17.11 0.05 46.20
C SER A 378 16.27 1.04 47.02
N LEU A 379 16.77 2.26 47.27
CA LEU A 379 16.02 3.32 47.95
C LEU A 379 15.26 4.25 47.00
N THR A 380 15.41 4.07 45.67
CA THR A 380 14.67 4.81 44.64
C THR A 380 13.49 4.01 44.08
N ILE A 381 13.10 2.90 44.73
CA ILE A 381 11.88 2.14 44.42
C ILE A 381 10.81 2.40 45.52
N TRP A 382 10.75 3.64 46.00
CA TRP A 382 9.63 4.21 46.75
C TRP A 382 9.34 5.61 46.24
#